data_AF-E9GUZ3-F1
#
_entry.id   AF-E9GUZ3-F1
#
_cell.length_a   1.000
_cell.length_b   1.000
_cell.length_c   1.000
_cell.angle_alpha   90.00
_cell.angle_beta   90.00
_cell.angle_gamma   90.00
#
_symmetry.space_group_name_H-M   'P 1'
#
loop_
_entity.id
_entity.type
_entity.pdbx_description
1 polymer ?
#
loop_
_entity_poly.entity_id
_entity_poly.type
_entity_poly.pdbx_seq_one_letter_code
_entity_poly.pdbx_strand_id
1 'polypeptide(L)'
;MPGYQKAGFLLASKSKSTSNLSHMKPSTSPPPTHDFRVVHLMALIADMLSNDDATADELLRPNSTRKPYPDIQTYLETHFRLLWADFIQPLRETIGKFCKGREQVPPVDNPNQHIHFYRNVRFIQNSFLSSVTVPDRSDSWRPYNIRFDSMPGFDWEKNKRLIYGALVCLWNAPHKVIILATVSRSDPEELEKGWLTVSIENPPHNCHDFTSKTYTMLECEVFYEPYRVVMEAYQQLQDDSFPFKDHLLGWKKDPGVPD
;
A
#
# COMPACT_ATOMS: atom_id res chain seq x y z
N MET A 1 -47.50 43.11 -7.87
CA MET A 1 -46.77 43.61 -9.05
C MET A 1 -46.90 45.12 -9.06
N PRO A 2 -46.02 45.82 -8.33
CA PRO A 2 -45.01 46.65 -9.00
C PRO A 2 -43.67 46.75 -8.23
N GLY A 3 -42.65 47.31 -8.89
CA GLY A 3 -41.65 48.16 -8.22
C GLY A 3 -40.20 47.65 -8.18
N TYR A 4 -39.35 48.27 -9.01
CA TYR A 4 -37.90 48.37 -8.79
C TYR A 4 -37.48 49.85 -8.83
N GLN A 5 -36.39 50.15 -8.10
CA GLN A 5 -35.60 51.41 -7.95
C GLN A 5 -36.18 52.44 -6.96
N LYS A 6 -35.40 53.03 -6.03
CA LYS A 6 -34.11 53.74 -6.20
C LYS A 6 -33.34 53.94 -4.87
N ALA A 7 -32.05 54.28 -5.04
CA ALA A 7 -30.94 54.62 -4.14
C ALA A 7 -31.15 55.45 -2.84
N GLY A 8 -30.16 55.35 -1.92
CA GLY A 8 -29.88 56.37 -0.89
C GLY A 8 -28.85 55.97 0.19
N PHE A 9 -27.71 56.65 0.22
CA PHE A 9 -26.53 56.53 1.11
C PHE A 9 -26.77 57.05 2.55
N LEU A 10 -26.07 56.51 3.58
CA LEU A 10 -25.44 57.30 4.67
C LEU A 10 -24.55 56.45 5.62
N LEU A 11 -23.66 57.16 6.31
CA LEU A 11 -22.32 56.79 6.78
C LEU A 11 -22.22 56.28 8.24
N ALA A 12 -21.17 55.47 8.44
CA ALA A 12 -20.22 55.42 9.57
C ALA A 12 -20.67 54.96 10.98
N SER A 13 -19.97 53.93 11.50
CA SER A 13 -19.08 54.11 12.65
C SER A 13 -18.03 52.98 12.73
N LYS A 14 -16.78 53.37 12.98
CA LYS A 14 -15.70 52.47 13.39
C LYS A 14 -15.89 52.12 14.86
N SER A 15 -15.74 50.85 15.23
CA SER A 15 -15.12 50.50 16.51
C SER A 15 -14.10 49.38 16.27
N LYS A 16 -12.83 49.71 16.54
CA LYS A 16 -11.79 48.72 16.82
C LYS A 16 -12.00 48.30 18.27
N SER A 17 -12.22 47.02 18.52
CA SER A 17 -11.93 46.40 19.80
C SER A 17 -11.22 45.09 19.54
N THR A 18 -9.95 45.10 19.90
CA THR A 18 -9.04 43.97 19.97
C THR A 18 -9.48 42.99 21.05
N SER A 19 -9.63 41.71 20.70
CA SER A 19 -9.27 40.61 21.61
C SER A 19 -8.90 39.38 20.78
N ASN A 20 -7.60 39.14 20.69
CA ASN A 20 -7.03 37.88 20.28
C ASN A 20 -7.38 36.83 21.35
N LEU A 21 -8.20 35.85 21.00
CA LEU A 21 -8.11 34.51 21.56
C LEU A 21 -8.15 33.52 20.41
N SER A 22 -6.95 33.07 20.03
CA SER A 22 -6.74 31.88 19.24
C SER A 22 -7.30 30.68 20.02
N HIS A 23 -8.50 30.23 19.68
CA HIS A 23 -8.91 28.87 20.00
C HIS A 23 -8.05 27.91 19.17
N MET A 24 -7.01 27.36 19.80
CA MET A 24 -6.46 26.08 19.39
C MET A 24 -7.63 25.09 19.38
N LYS A 25 -8.00 24.62 18.18
CA LYS A 25 -8.93 23.50 18.09
C LYS A 25 -8.24 22.29 18.74
N PRO A 26 -8.91 21.57 19.66
CA PRO A 26 -8.41 20.30 20.12
C PRO A 26 -8.26 19.39 18.90
N SER A 27 -7.16 18.65 18.84
CA SER A 27 -6.94 17.59 17.85
C SER A 27 -8.05 16.56 18.01
N THR A 28 -9.14 16.73 17.28
CA THR A 28 -10.14 15.68 17.13
C THR A 28 -9.44 14.52 16.48
N SER A 29 -9.30 13.42 17.22
CA SER A 29 -8.86 12.15 16.68
C SER A 29 -9.60 11.91 15.37
N PRO A 30 -8.90 11.59 14.28
CA PRO A 30 -9.56 11.34 13.02
C PRO A 30 -10.58 10.19 13.21
N PRO A 31 -11.66 10.15 12.40
CA PRO A 31 -12.64 9.05 12.48
C PRO A 31 -11.92 7.70 12.45
N PRO A 32 -12.48 6.61 13.03
CA PRO A 32 -11.81 5.30 13.07
C PRO A 32 -11.33 4.81 11.69
N THR A 33 -12.00 5.23 10.62
CA THR A 33 -11.65 4.94 9.21
C THR A 33 -10.39 5.65 8.71
N HIS A 34 -9.83 6.57 9.48
CA HIS A 34 -8.68 7.39 9.15
C HIS A 34 -7.54 7.23 10.18
N ASP A 35 -7.69 6.37 11.19
CA ASP A 35 -6.58 6.05 12.10
C ASP A 35 -5.58 5.15 11.38
N PHE A 36 -4.32 5.59 11.28
CA PHE A 36 -3.25 4.85 10.61
C PHE A 36 -2.99 3.49 11.28
N ARG A 37 -3.34 3.34 12.56
CA ARG A 37 -3.17 2.10 13.33
C ARG A 37 -4.07 0.95 12.87
N VAL A 38 -5.13 1.24 12.11
CA VAL A 38 -6.05 0.22 11.57
C VAL A 38 -6.03 0.14 10.04
N VAL A 39 -5.13 0.89 9.39
CA VAL A 39 -4.94 0.80 7.93
C VAL A 39 -4.44 -0.61 7.59
N HIS A 40 -5.06 -1.22 6.59
CA HIS A 40 -4.67 -2.54 6.13
C HIS A 40 -3.25 -2.48 5.54
N LEU A 41 -2.33 -3.36 5.95
CA LEU A 41 -0.93 -3.26 5.55
C LEU A 41 -0.65 -3.73 4.12
N MET A 42 -1.49 -4.59 3.56
CA MET A 42 -1.47 -4.88 2.12
C MET A 42 -2.39 -3.91 1.39
N ALA A 43 -1.96 -3.43 0.22
CA ALA A 43 -2.81 -2.61 -0.65
C ALA A 43 -4.19 -3.27 -0.87
N LEU A 44 -5.27 -2.51 -0.77
CA LEU A 44 -6.56 -3.00 -1.25
C LEU A 44 -6.63 -2.82 -2.78
N ILE A 45 -7.44 -3.65 -3.43
CA ILE A 45 -7.69 -3.50 -4.88
C ILE A 45 -8.25 -2.11 -5.18
N ALA A 46 -9.10 -1.56 -4.29
CA ALA A 46 -9.62 -0.20 -4.41
C ALA A 46 -8.50 0.85 -4.40
N ASP A 47 -7.51 0.70 -3.52
CA ASP A 47 -6.36 1.62 -3.44
C ASP A 47 -5.55 1.60 -4.73
N MET A 48 -5.30 0.41 -5.28
CA MET A 48 -4.54 0.23 -6.52
C MET A 48 -5.30 0.73 -7.75
N LEU A 49 -6.63 0.61 -7.74
CA LEU A 49 -7.49 1.06 -8.83
C LEU A 49 -7.97 2.50 -8.66
N SER A 50 -7.61 3.20 -7.59
CA SER A 50 -7.93 4.62 -7.45
C SER A 50 -7.29 5.43 -8.60
N ASN A 51 -7.98 6.47 -9.05
CA ASN A 51 -7.41 7.47 -9.96
C ASN A 51 -6.76 8.63 -9.21
N ASP A 52 -6.94 8.65 -7.90
CA ASP A 52 -6.37 9.68 -7.05
C ASP A 52 -4.87 9.46 -6.94
N ASP A 53 -4.14 10.58 -6.96
CA ASP A 53 -2.73 10.58 -6.61
C ASP A 53 -2.57 10.04 -5.18
N ALA A 54 -1.47 9.36 -4.86
CA ALA A 54 -1.17 9.04 -3.46
C ALA A 54 -1.09 10.32 -2.61
N THR A 55 -0.76 11.46 -3.23
CA THR A 55 -0.80 12.78 -2.58
C THR A 55 -2.18 13.38 -2.39
N ALA A 56 -3.23 12.75 -2.93
CA ALA A 56 -4.61 13.22 -2.74
C ALA A 56 -5.19 12.80 -1.38
N ASP A 57 -4.49 11.94 -0.62
CA ASP A 57 -4.82 11.72 0.79
C ASP A 57 -4.68 13.07 1.53
N GLU A 58 -5.81 13.64 1.97
CA GLU A 58 -5.87 14.90 2.70
C GLU A 58 -5.06 14.88 4.01
N LEU A 59 -4.73 13.68 4.51
CA LEU A 59 -3.93 13.46 5.70
C LEU A 59 -2.44 13.29 5.41
N LEU A 60 -2.03 13.22 4.13
CA LEU A 60 -0.63 13.18 3.76
C LEU A 60 0.02 14.54 4.04
N ARG A 61 1.04 14.52 4.92
CA ARG A 61 1.82 15.70 5.30
C ARG A 61 3.27 15.52 4.88
N PRO A 62 3.98 16.59 4.48
CA PRO A 62 5.39 16.49 4.15
C PRO A 62 6.21 16.11 5.39
N ASN A 63 7.31 15.38 5.18
CA ASN A 63 8.29 15.12 6.24
C ASN A 63 8.89 16.45 6.74
N SER A 64 8.72 16.75 8.03
CA SER A 64 9.23 17.97 8.65
C SER A 64 10.65 17.77 9.17
N THR A 65 11.63 18.08 8.33
CA THR A 65 13.07 18.01 8.70
C THR A 65 13.60 19.29 9.37
N ARG A 66 12.88 20.41 9.21
CA ARG A 66 13.32 21.75 9.68
C ARG A 66 12.68 22.19 10.99
N LYS A 67 11.51 21.64 11.31
CA LYS A 67 10.75 21.98 12.51
C LYS A 67 10.45 20.71 13.29
N PRO A 68 10.43 20.79 14.63
CA PRO A 68 10.03 19.66 15.43
C PRO A 68 8.58 19.24 15.17
N TYR A 69 8.31 17.97 15.37
CA TYR A 69 6.95 17.44 15.45
C TYR A 69 6.33 17.84 16.80
N PRO A 70 5.00 18.10 16.84
CA PRO A 70 4.32 18.49 18.08
C PRO A 70 4.23 17.34 19.09
N ASP A 71 4.06 16.12 18.60
CA ASP A 71 3.91 14.91 19.40
C ASP A 71 4.25 13.66 18.58
N ILE A 72 4.38 12.52 19.27
CA ILE A 72 4.68 11.21 18.63
C ILE A 72 3.58 10.78 17.69
N GLN A 73 2.31 11.00 18.04
CA GLN A 73 1.20 10.55 17.20
C GLN A 73 1.25 11.20 15.81
N THR A 74 1.56 12.50 15.76
CA THR A 74 1.75 13.25 14.53
C THR A 74 2.99 12.78 13.76
N TYR A 75 4.09 12.47 14.46
CA TYR A 75 5.28 11.89 13.85
C TYR A 75 4.99 10.53 13.20
N LEU A 76 4.39 9.60 13.95
CA LEU A 76 4.05 8.25 13.50
C LEU A 76 3.08 8.30 12.31
N GLU A 77 2.00 9.09 12.42
CA GLU A 77 1.03 9.22 11.33
C GLU A 77 1.68 9.75 10.06
N THR A 78 2.50 10.80 10.17
CA THR A 78 3.16 11.40 9.00
C THR A 78 4.07 10.40 8.31
N HIS A 79 4.92 9.70 9.07
CA HIS A 79 5.87 8.75 8.49
C HIS A 79 5.18 7.49 7.97
N PHE A 80 4.14 7.00 8.65
CA PHE A 80 3.32 5.90 8.15
C PHE A 80 2.68 6.23 6.81
N ARG A 81 2.01 7.39 6.70
CA ARG A 81 1.32 7.78 5.46
C ARG A 81 2.27 8.03 4.30
N LEU A 82 3.44 8.62 4.57
CA LEU A 82 4.49 8.77 3.55
C LEU A 82 4.98 7.41 3.05
N LEU A 83 5.27 6.49 3.99
CA LEU A 83 5.71 5.14 3.64
C LEU A 83 4.63 4.36 2.87
N TRP A 84 3.37 4.50 3.27
CA TRP A 84 2.21 3.93 2.57
C TRP A 84 2.06 4.48 1.15
N ALA A 85 2.20 5.81 0.98
CA ALA A 85 2.13 6.47 -0.32
C ALA A 85 3.25 5.98 -1.25
N ASP A 86 4.49 5.90 -0.75
CA ASP A 86 5.64 5.39 -1.50
C ASP A 86 5.45 3.93 -1.92
N PHE A 87 4.79 3.12 -1.09
CA PHE A 87 4.46 1.73 -1.40
C PHE A 87 3.37 1.60 -2.48
N ILE A 88 2.28 2.38 -2.35
CA ILE A 88 1.11 2.28 -3.22
C ILE A 88 1.32 2.90 -4.60
N GLN A 89 2.09 3.98 -4.69
CA GLN A 89 2.24 4.74 -5.93
C GLN A 89 2.73 3.85 -7.09
N PRO A 90 3.80 3.05 -6.95
CA PRO A 90 4.26 2.21 -8.05
C PRO A 90 3.24 1.13 -8.43
N LEU A 91 2.45 0.62 -7.47
CA LEU A 91 1.39 -0.36 -7.75
C LEU A 91 0.24 0.24 -8.57
N ARG A 92 -0.12 1.50 -8.31
CA ARG A 92 -1.10 2.25 -9.13
C ARG A 92 -0.56 2.52 -10.53
N GLU A 93 0.70 2.93 -10.62
CA GLU A 93 1.35 3.29 -11.88
C GLU A 93 1.72 2.08 -12.75
N THR A 94 1.81 0.89 -12.17
CA THR A 94 2.08 -0.36 -12.87
C THR A 94 0.79 -1.15 -13.02
N ILE A 95 0.42 -1.95 -12.00
CA ILE A 95 -0.72 -2.87 -12.01
C ILE A 95 -2.04 -2.14 -12.31
N GLY A 96 -2.24 -0.96 -11.71
CA GLY A 96 -3.46 -0.17 -11.90
C GLY A 96 -3.74 0.20 -13.35
N LYS A 97 -2.71 0.47 -14.17
CA LYS A 97 -2.88 0.81 -15.59
C LYS A 97 -3.36 -0.38 -16.43
N PHE A 98 -2.80 -1.57 -16.20
CA PHE A 98 -3.20 -2.80 -16.89
C PHE A 98 -4.61 -3.23 -16.49
N CYS A 99 -4.90 -3.25 -15.18
CA CYS A 99 -6.20 -3.66 -14.67
C CYS A 99 -7.35 -2.75 -15.13
N LYS A 100 -7.08 -1.46 -15.40
CA LYS A 100 -8.04 -0.50 -15.97
C LYS A 100 -8.17 -0.57 -17.49
N GLY A 101 -7.39 -1.42 -18.17
CA GLY A 101 -7.35 -1.52 -19.62
C GLY A 101 -6.71 -0.30 -20.31
N ARG A 102 -5.89 0.48 -19.58
CA ARG A 102 -5.15 1.62 -20.15
C ARG A 102 -3.90 1.18 -20.90
N GLU A 103 -3.36 0.04 -20.51
CA GLU A 103 -2.20 -0.61 -21.14
C GLU A 103 -2.53 -2.08 -21.44
N GLN A 104 -1.89 -2.62 -22.47
CA GLN A 104 -2.01 -4.01 -22.87
C GLN A 104 -0.80 -4.79 -22.42
N VAL A 105 -1.00 -6.02 -21.94
CA VAL A 105 0.12 -6.90 -21.56
C VAL A 105 1.03 -7.07 -22.79
N PRO A 106 2.31 -6.68 -22.70
CA PRO A 106 3.21 -6.74 -23.84
C PRO A 106 3.43 -8.21 -24.22
N PRO A 107 3.46 -8.57 -25.51
CA PRO A 107 3.56 -9.97 -25.94
C PRO A 107 4.83 -10.67 -25.44
N VAL A 108 5.90 -9.91 -25.24
CA VAL A 108 7.16 -10.36 -24.64
C VAL A 108 7.45 -9.51 -23.42
N ASP A 109 7.85 -10.17 -22.34
CA ASP A 109 8.23 -9.51 -21.10
C ASP A 109 9.63 -8.89 -21.26
N ASN A 110 9.78 -7.62 -20.87
CA ASN A 110 11.04 -6.89 -20.93
C ASN A 110 11.72 -6.95 -19.55
N PRO A 111 12.96 -7.46 -19.44
CA PRO A 111 13.68 -7.52 -18.17
C PRO A 111 13.89 -6.15 -17.51
N ASN A 112 14.00 -5.07 -18.31
CA ASN A 112 14.35 -3.72 -17.84
C ASN A 112 13.14 -2.85 -17.49
N GLN A 113 11.98 -3.46 -17.24
CA GLN A 113 10.76 -2.73 -16.90
C GLN A 113 10.36 -3.00 -15.44
N HIS A 114 9.74 -2.03 -14.78
CA HIS A 114 9.36 -2.10 -13.35
C HIS A 114 8.24 -3.11 -13.00
N ILE A 115 7.76 -3.85 -14.00
CA ILE A 115 6.68 -4.82 -13.87
C ILE A 115 6.98 -6.07 -14.71
N HIS A 116 6.69 -7.25 -14.19
CA HIS A 116 7.03 -8.50 -14.86
C HIS A 116 5.76 -9.33 -15.06
N PHE A 117 5.63 -9.94 -16.24
CA PHE A 117 4.41 -10.62 -16.65
C PHE A 117 4.61 -12.13 -16.78
N TYR A 118 3.76 -12.89 -16.10
CA TYR A 118 3.70 -14.35 -16.21
C TYR A 118 2.32 -14.76 -16.73
N ARG A 119 2.32 -15.64 -17.72
CA ARG A 119 1.12 -16.01 -18.48
C ARG A 119 0.54 -17.34 -18.06
N ASN A 120 -0.72 -17.53 -18.46
CA ASN A 120 -1.46 -18.78 -18.30
C ASN A 120 -1.43 -19.30 -16.86
N VAL A 121 -1.48 -18.38 -15.91
CA VAL A 121 -1.36 -18.69 -14.49
C VAL A 121 -2.63 -19.36 -14.02
N ARG A 122 -2.52 -20.57 -13.49
CA ARG A 122 -3.65 -21.37 -13.02
C ARG A 122 -3.35 -21.95 -11.65
N PHE A 123 -4.36 -22.05 -10.82
CA PHE A 123 -4.26 -22.82 -9.59
C PHE A 123 -4.24 -24.31 -9.95
N ILE A 124 -3.38 -25.07 -9.29
CA ILE A 124 -3.31 -26.52 -9.49
C ILE A 124 -4.51 -27.18 -8.78
N GLN A 125 -4.87 -28.40 -9.21
CA GLN A 125 -5.85 -29.21 -8.50
C GLN A 125 -5.39 -29.43 -7.06
N ASN A 126 -6.29 -29.22 -6.09
CA ASN A 126 -5.97 -29.25 -4.67
C ASN A 126 -4.82 -28.29 -4.29
N SER A 127 -4.76 -27.13 -4.95
CA SER A 127 -3.72 -26.11 -4.74
C SER A 127 -3.62 -25.60 -3.31
N PHE A 128 -4.73 -25.58 -2.56
CA PHE A 128 -4.74 -25.08 -1.19
C PHE A 128 -3.94 -26.01 -0.26
N LEU A 129 -2.89 -25.45 0.34
CA LEU A 129 -2.02 -26.18 1.27
C LEU A 129 -2.51 -26.01 2.70
N SER A 130 -3.56 -26.74 3.08
CA SER A 130 -4.24 -26.59 4.37
C SER A 130 -3.38 -26.88 5.60
N SER A 131 -2.30 -27.66 5.45
CA SER A 131 -1.36 -28.00 6.51
C SER A 131 -0.19 -27.02 6.64
N VAL A 132 -0.15 -25.98 5.80
CA VAL A 132 0.96 -25.02 5.76
C VAL A 132 0.48 -23.69 6.31
N THR A 133 1.12 -23.21 7.37
CA THR A 133 0.95 -21.85 7.87
C THR A 133 1.86 -20.89 7.13
N VAL A 134 1.47 -19.62 7.04
CA VAL A 134 2.32 -18.57 6.45
C VAL A 134 3.05 -17.88 7.61
N PRO A 135 4.39 -17.97 7.69
CA PRO A 135 5.16 -17.36 8.77
C PRO A 135 4.93 -15.85 8.87
N ASP A 136 4.94 -15.31 10.09
CA ASP A 136 4.81 -13.86 10.37
C ASP A 136 3.56 -13.20 9.75
N ARG A 137 2.51 -13.99 9.52
CA ARG A 137 1.21 -13.56 9.00
C ARG A 137 0.09 -14.06 9.89
N SER A 138 -1.05 -13.37 9.84
CA SER A 138 -2.26 -13.77 10.55
C SER A 138 -2.92 -15.00 9.93
N ASP A 139 -3.82 -15.62 10.69
CA ASP A 139 -4.60 -16.79 10.26
C ASP A 139 -5.62 -16.48 9.14
N SER A 140 -5.61 -15.29 8.53
CA SER A 140 -6.36 -14.98 7.30
C SER A 140 -5.62 -15.40 6.03
N TRP A 141 -4.30 -15.64 6.12
CA TRP A 141 -3.45 -15.96 4.97
C TRP A 141 -3.52 -17.44 4.62
N ARG A 142 -3.64 -17.74 3.32
CA ARG A 142 -3.81 -19.10 2.80
C ARG A 142 -2.83 -19.35 1.65
N PRO A 143 -1.94 -20.35 1.74
CA PRO A 143 -1.02 -20.70 0.67
C PRO A 143 -1.65 -21.58 -0.41
N TYR A 144 -1.31 -21.30 -1.67
CA TYR A 144 -1.79 -21.99 -2.85
C TYR A 144 -0.65 -22.29 -3.82
N ASN A 145 -0.61 -23.51 -4.35
CA ASN A 145 0.23 -23.83 -5.50
C ASN A 145 -0.42 -23.36 -6.80
N ILE A 146 0.35 -22.62 -7.59
CA ILE A 146 -0.03 -22.16 -8.92
C ILE A 146 1.01 -22.61 -9.95
N ARG A 147 0.59 -22.60 -11.22
CA ARG A 147 1.45 -22.86 -12.36
C ARG A 147 1.32 -21.75 -13.40
N PHE A 148 2.43 -21.30 -13.96
CA PHE A 148 2.51 -20.37 -15.09
C PHE A 148 3.26 -21.02 -16.27
N ASP A 149 3.32 -20.34 -17.41
CA ASP A 149 4.12 -20.81 -18.56
C ASP A 149 5.60 -20.98 -18.17
N SER A 150 6.18 -22.14 -18.47
CA SER A 150 7.58 -22.44 -18.16
C SER A 150 8.52 -21.45 -18.86
N MET A 151 9.58 -21.04 -18.16
CA MET A 151 10.60 -20.12 -18.67
C MET A 151 11.97 -20.81 -18.65
N PRO A 152 12.23 -21.76 -19.56
CA PRO A 152 13.48 -22.51 -19.59
C PRO A 152 14.67 -21.59 -19.89
N GLY A 153 15.79 -21.81 -19.20
CA GLY A 153 17.00 -21.01 -19.37
C GLY A 153 16.92 -19.58 -18.79
N PHE A 154 15.85 -19.23 -18.08
CA PHE A 154 15.79 -17.99 -17.31
C PHE A 154 16.62 -18.13 -16.03
N ASP A 155 17.53 -17.18 -15.78
CA ASP A 155 18.39 -17.18 -14.60
C ASP A 155 17.65 -16.61 -13.39
N TRP A 156 16.87 -17.45 -12.71
CA TRP A 156 16.04 -17.07 -11.57
C TRP A 156 16.85 -16.56 -10.37
N GLU A 157 18.05 -17.12 -10.14
CA GLU A 157 18.92 -16.72 -9.03
C GLU A 157 19.47 -15.30 -9.23
N LYS A 158 19.91 -14.98 -10.45
CA LYS A 158 20.50 -13.68 -10.75
C LYS A 158 19.47 -12.57 -10.86
N ASN A 159 18.31 -12.85 -11.47
CA ASN A 159 17.30 -11.81 -11.74
C ASN A 159 16.43 -11.50 -10.51
N LYS A 160 16.44 -12.34 -9.46
CA LYS A 160 15.70 -12.12 -8.21
C LYS A 160 14.21 -11.82 -8.41
N ARG A 161 13.61 -12.50 -9.38
CA ARG A 161 12.17 -12.48 -9.65
C ARG A 161 11.45 -13.55 -8.86
N LEU A 162 10.21 -13.27 -8.50
CA LEU A 162 9.34 -14.12 -7.69
C LEU A 162 10.05 -14.58 -6.42
N ILE A 163 10.81 -13.68 -5.77
CA ILE A 163 11.46 -13.99 -4.49
C ILE A 163 10.44 -14.07 -3.36
N TYR A 164 10.78 -14.77 -2.29
CA TYR A 164 9.94 -14.82 -1.09
C TYR A 164 9.54 -13.42 -0.63
N GLY A 165 8.24 -13.22 -0.39
CA GLY A 165 7.66 -11.94 0.01
C GLY A 165 7.32 -10.97 -1.13
N ALA A 166 7.70 -11.28 -2.38
CA ALA A 166 7.36 -10.45 -3.52
C ALA A 166 5.84 -10.33 -3.68
N LEU A 167 5.34 -9.12 -3.94
CA LEU A 167 3.93 -8.87 -4.18
C LEU A 167 3.59 -9.18 -5.64
N VAL A 168 2.56 -9.99 -5.83
CA VAL A 168 2.06 -10.35 -7.15
C VAL A 168 0.56 -10.07 -7.25
N CYS A 169 0.12 -9.72 -8.44
CA CYS A 169 -1.27 -9.51 -8.78
C CYS A 169 -1.71 -10.52 -9.85
N LEU A 170 -2.62 -11.42 -9.48
CA LEU A 170 -3.31 -12.30 -10.42
C LEU A 170 -4.49 -11.55 -11.03
N TRP A 171 -4.39 -11.21 -12.31
CA TRP A 171 -5.41 -10.48 -13.04
C TRP A 171 -6.08 -11.35 -14.10
N ASN A 172 -7.40 -11.43 -14.04
CA ASN A 172 -8.26 -12.02 -15.06
C ASN A 172 -9.14 -10.93 -15.66
N ALA A 173 -8.72 -10.37 -16.78
CA ALA A 173 -9.44 -9.30 -17.47
C ALA A 173 -10.87 -9.69 -17.89
N PRO A 174 -11.10 -10.88 -18.51
CA PRO A 174 -12.45 -11.26 -18.96
C PRO A 174 -13.49 -11.31 -17.84
N HIS A 175 -13.11 -11.75 -16.64
CA HIS A 175 -14.01 -11.86 -15.48
C HIS A 175 -13.88 -10.69 -14.50
N LYS A 176 -13.03 -9.69 -14.80
CA LYS A 176 -12.73 -8.55 -13.92
C LYS A 176 -12.31 -8.97 -12.50
N VAL A 177 -11.57 -10.07 -12.40
CA VAL A 177 -11.05 -10.57 -11.12
C VAL A 177 -9.61 -10.11 -10.94
N ILE A 178 -9.32 -9.57 -9.76
CA ILE A 178 -7.97 -9.20 -9.32
C ILE A 178 -7.76 -9.86 -7.97
N ILE A 179 -6.63 -10.53 -7.79
CA ILE A 179 -6.23 -11.14 -6.51
C ILE A 179 -4.81 -10.69 -6.22
N LEU A 180 -4.61 -10.12 -5.04
CA LEU A 180 -3.27 -9.81 -4.53
C LEU A 180 -2.78 -10.99 -3.70
N ALA A 181 -1.50 -11.31 -3.88
CA ALA A 181 -0.85 -12.39 -3.17
C ALA A 181 0.63 -12.05 -2.93
N THR A 182 1.25 -12.74 -1.99
CA THR A 182 2.71 -12.72 -1.84
C THR A 182 3.30 -14.06 -2.21
N VAL A 183 4.53 -14.06 -2.72
CA VAL A 183 5.26 -15.31 -2.94
C VAL A 183 5.65 -15.91 -1.59
N SER A 184 5.25 -17.14 -1.32
CA SER A 184 5.53 -17.85 -0.06
C SER A 184 6.51 -19.00 -0.21
N ARG A 185 6.67 -19.55 -1.41
CA ARG A 185 7.78 -20.45 -1.75
C ARG A 185 8.15 -20.29 -3.21
N SER A 186 9.45 -20.16 -3.43
CA SER A 186 10.07 -19.97 -4.73
C SER A 186 11.35 -20.78 -4.78
N ASP A 187 11.37 -21.79 -5.62
CA ASP A 187 12.51 -22.67 -5.85
C ASP A 187 12.93 -22.54 -7.33
N PRO A 188 14.19 -22.20 -7.64
CA PRO A 188 14.62 -21.97 -9.03
C PRO A 188 14.32 -23.13 -10.00
N GLU A 189 14.47 -24.38 -9.55
CA GLU A 189 14.20 -25.56 -10.40
C GLU A 189 12.71 -25.77 -10.65
N GLU A 190 11.87 -25.41 -9.69
CA GLU A 190 10.42 -25.41 -9.82
C GLU A 190 9.93 -24.25 -10.70
N LEU A 191 10.50 -23.06 -10.53
CA LEU A 191 10.20 -21.87 -11.32
C LEU A 191 10.50 -22.09 -12.81
N GLU A 192 11.61 -22.76 -13.14
CA GLU A 192 11.93 -23.13 -14.52
C GLU A 192 10.82 -23.98 -15.16
N LYS A 193 10.20 -24.86 -14.36
CA LYS A 193 9.05 -25.70 -14.74
C LYS A 193 7.70 -24.97 -14.64
N GLY A 194 7.71 -23.71 -14.18
CA GLY A 194 6.55 -22.83 -14.03
C GLY A 194 5.77 -23.02 -12.73
N TRP A 195 6.34 -23.61 -11.69
CA TRP A 195 5.68 -23.84 -10.40
C TRP A 195 6.02 -22.74 -9.39
N LEU A 196 5.02 -22.34 -8.60
CA LEU A 196 5.16 -21.31 -7.57
C LEU A 196 4.14 -21.55 -6.45
N THR A 197 4.50 -21.22 -5.20
CA THR A 197 3.53 -21.10 -4.12
C THR A 197 3.32 -19.63 -3.76
N VAL A 198 2.07 -19.21 -3.78
CA VAL A 198 1.65 -17.86 -3.38
C VAL A 198 0.70 -17.93 -2.19
N SER A 199 0.70 -16.90 -1.35
CA SER A 199 -0.21 -16.76 -0.22
C SER A 199 -1.16 -15.60 -0.43
N ILE A 200 -2.45 -15.86 -0.24
CA ILE A 200 -3.52 -14.88 -0.40
C ILE A 200 -4.11 -14.57 0.97
N GLU A 201 -4.25 -13.29 1.29
CA GLU A 201 -4.98 -12.83 2.46
C GLU A 201 -6.49 -12.84 2.18
N ASN A 202 -7.28 -13.44 3.09
CA ASN A 202 -8.74 -13.49 2.97
C ASN A 202 -9.20 -13.94 1.57
N PRO A 203 -8.78 -15.13 1.10
CA PRO A 203 -9.14 -15.58 -0.25
C PRO A 203 -10.67 -15.62 -0.41
N PRO A 204 -11.19 -15.38 -1.62
CA PRO A 204 -12.63 -15.39 -1.87
C PRO A 204 -13.26 -16.69 -1.36
N HIS A 205 -14.36 -16.57 -0.60
CA HIS A 205 -15.01 -17.71 0.07
C HIS A 205 -15.39 -18.86 -0.87
N ASN A 206 -15.61 -18.58 -2.15
CA ASN A 206 -15.83 -19.59 -3.19
C ASN A 206 -14.49 -20.00 -3.81
N CYS A 207 -13.74 -20.86 -3.10
CA CYS A 207 -12.44 -21.37 -3.54
C CYS A 207 -12.48 -21.90 -4.99
N HIS A 208 -13.55 -22.59 -5.37
CA HIS A 208 -13.71 -23.15 -6.72
C HIS A 208 -13.89 -22.11 -7.85
N ASP A 209 -14.47 -20.94 -7.56
CA ASP A 209 -14.74 -19.94 -8.62
C ASP A 209 -13.46 -19.22 -9.05
N PHE A 210 -12.56 -18.91 -8.12
CA PHE A 210 -11.31 -18.24 -8.48
C PHE A 210 -10.21 -19.25 -8.90
N THR A 211 -10.14 -20.42 -8.26
CA THR A 211 -9.09 -21.41 -8.60
C THR A 211 -9.28 -22.08 -9.97
N SER A 212 -10.49 -22.05 -10.53
CA SER A 212 -10.78 -22.61 -11.86
C SER A 212 -10.44 -21.66 -13.03
N LYS A 213 -10.03 -20.43 -12.73
CA LYS A 213 -9.75 -19.39 -13.73
C LYS A 213 -8.28 -19.38 -14.15
N THR A 214 -8.04 -18.81 -15.33
CA THR A 214 -6.68 -18.51 -15.82
C THR A 214 -6.39 -17.03 -15.66
N TYR A 215 -5.19 -16.69 -15.23
CA TYR A 215 -4.76 -15.33 -14.90
C TYR A 215 -3.51 -14.95 -15.70
N THR A 216 -3.31 -13.65 -15.84
CA THR A 216 -1.96 -13.08 -16.04
C THR A 216 -1.49 -12.60 -14.68
N MET A 217 -0.30 -13.02 -14.26
CA MET A 217 0.31 -12.57 -13.02
C MET A 217 1.25 -11.40 -13.32
N LEU A 218 1.10 -10.32 -12.57
CA LEU A 218 1.91 -9.13 -12.63
C LEU A 218 2.73 -9.08 -11.34
N GLU A 219 4.05 -9.03 -11.46
CA GLU A 219 4.97 -8.78 -10.33
C GLU A 219 5.50 -7.35 -10.44
N CYS A 220 5.36 -6.55 -9.39
CA CYS A 220 5.96 -5.23 -9.34
C CYS A 220 7.35 -5.33 -8.70
N GLU A 221 8.30 -4.52 -9.17
CA GLU A 221 9.65 -4.44 -8.60
C GLU A 221 9.65 -3.94 -7.14
N VAL A 222 8.59 -3.24 -6.71
CA VAL A 222 8.44 -2.82 -5.31
C VAL A 222 8.33 -4.03 -4.40
N PHE A 223 9.36 -4.22 -3.58
CA PHE A 223 9.40 -5.30 -2.62
C PHE A 223 8.57 -4.94 -1.38
N TYR A 224 7.42 -5.61 -1.21
CA TYR A 224 6.40 -5.29 -0.20
C TYR A 224 6.82 -5.59 1.26
N GLU A 225 7.52 -6.70 1.52
CA GLU A 225 7.79 -7.14 2.91
C GLU A 225 8.49 -6.09 3.80
N PRO A 226 9.55 -5.38 3.34
CA PRO A 226 10.17 -4.34 4.15
C PRO A 226 9.21 -3.21 4.53
N TYR A 227 8.34 -2.79 3.61
CA TYR A 227 7.31 -1.79 3.92
C TYR A 227 6.36 -2.31 4.99
N ARG A 228 5.85 -3.54 4.83
CA ARG A 228 4.92 -4.15 5.79
C ARG A 228 5.47 -4.17 7.20
N VAL A 229 6.69 -4.68 7.39
CA VAL A 229 7.31 -4.82 8.72
C VAL A 229 7.47 -3.45 9.39
N VAL A 230 7.90 -2.44 8.63
CA VAL A 230 8.06 -1.08 9.16
C VAL A 230 6.70 -0.45 9.48
N MET A 231 5.72 -0.59 8.59
CA MET A 231 4.37 -0.07 8.80
C MET A 231 3.69 -0.74 10.01
N GLU A 232 3.87 -2.04 10.19
CA GLU A 232 3.41 -2.79 11.36
C GLU A 232 4.02 -2.24 12.66
N ALA A 233 5.33 -1.97 12.66
CA ALA A 233 5.99 -1.33 13.81
C ALA A 233 5.39 0.06 14.11
N TYR A 234 5.15 0.89 13.08
CA TYR A 234 4.47 2.18 13.26
C TYR A 234 3.10 2.04 13.91
N GLN A 235 2.29 1.05 13.49
CA GLN A 235 0.95 0.82 14.06
C GLN A 235 0.99 0.41 15.53
N GLN A 236 2.04 -0.30 15.96
CA GLN A 236 2.19 -0.83 17.31
C GLN A 236 2.83 0.16 18.30
N LEU A 237 3.76 1.01 17.85
CA LEU A 237 4.50 1.94 18.71
C LEU A 237 3.58 2.90 19.49
N GLN A 238 3.81 2.98 20.80
CA GLN A 238 3.09 3.86 21.73
C GLN A 238 4.03 4.93 22.29
N ASP A 239 3.46 5.99 22.87
CA ASP A 239 4.22 7.12 23.42
C ASP A 239 5.24 6.67 24.50
N ASP A 240 4.80 5.82 25.41
CA ASP A 240 5.58 5.33 26.56
C ASP A 240 6.78 4.45 26.19
N SER A 241 6.77 3.86 24.99
CA SER A 241 7.75 2.90 24.49
C SER A 241 8.54 3.45 23.30
N PHE A 242 8.32 4.71 22.92
CA PHE A 242 8.93 5.29 21.73
C PHE A 242 10.40 5.68 21.96
N PRO A 243 11.35 5.00 21.29
CA PRO A 243 12.77 5.23 21.53
C PRO A 243 13.21 6.59 20.97
N PHE A 244 14.18 7.23 21.63
CA PHE A 244 14.78 8.51 21.19
C PHE A 244 13.77 9.63 20.89
N LYS A 245 12.62 9.65 21.59
CA LYS A 245 11.52 10.62 21.41
C LYS A 245 12.00 12.05 21.17
N ASP A 246 12.80 12.59 22.07
CA ASP A 246 13.26 13.99 21.97
C ASP A 246 14.06 14.28 20.70
N HIS A 247 14.82 13.30 20.20
CA HIS A 247 15.63 13.42 18.99
C HIS A 247 14.78 13.27 17.73
N LEU A 248 13.93 12.25 17.68
CA LEU A 248 13.07 11.97 16.53
C LEU A 248 11.97 13.02 16.34
N LEU A 249 11.45 13.59 17.43
CA LEU A 249 10.56 14.74 17.36
C LEU A 249 11.29 16.02 16.95
N GLY A 250 12.63 16.05 16.90
CA GLY A 250 13.42 17.20 16.50
C GLY A 250 13.62 18.25 17.59
N TRP A 251 13.35 17.92 18.86
CA TRP A 251 13.59 18.80 20.01
C TRP A 251 15.07 18.83 20.44
N LYS A 252 15.80 17.71 20.26
CA LYS A 252 17.25 17.61 20.52
C LYS A 252 18.01 17.30 19.24
N LYS A 253 18.88 18.23 18.80
CA LYS A 253 19.68 18.10 17.56
C LYS A 253 21.05 17.45 17.75
N ASP A 254 21.55 17.40 18.99
CA ASP A 254 22.85 16.83 19.33
C ASP A 254 22.62 15.71 20.36
N PRO A 255 23.01 14.45 20.08
CA PRO A 255 22.89 13.36 21.05
C PRO A 255 23.81 13.52 22.27
N GLY A 256 24.76 14.47 22.25
CA GLY A 256 25.78 14.55 23.28
C GLY A 256 26.70 13.32 23.26
N VAL A 257 27.70 13.30 24.15
CA VAL A 257 28.52 12.11 24.38
C VAL A 257 27.77 11.21 25.37
N PRO A 258 27.63 9.90 25.13
CA PRO A 258 27.08 8.98 26.12
C PRO A 258 27.95 9.00 27.39
N ASP A 259 27.32 9.10 28.56
CA ASP A 259 28.00 8.97 29.86
C ASP A 259 28.64 7.58 30.06
#